data_AF-A0A856HZE5-F1
#
_entry.id   AF-A0A856HZE5-F1
#
_cell.length_a   1.000
_cell.length_b   1.000
_cell.length_c   1.000
_cell.angle_alpha   90.00
_cell.angle_beta   90.00
_cell.angle_gamma   90.00
#
_symmetry.space_group_name_H-M   'P 1'
#
loop_
_entity.id
_entity.type
_entity.pdbx_description
1 polymer ?
#
loop_
_entity_poly.entity_id
_entity_poly.type
_entity_poly.pdbx_seq_one_letter_code
_entity_poly.pdbx_strand_id
1 'polypeptide(L)' 'MEWISFEYVPSVYFAAEADKERCPMVEIYWFKRPVELMQKISSIFSEELSRVGINRVIIQIIDTLRENYFDLTYGAK' A
#
# COMPACT_ATOMS: atom_id res chain seq x y z
N MET A 1 -7.81 -9.40 16.40
CA MET A 1 -7.74 -9.19 14.94
C MET A 1 -6.96 -7.91 14.73
N GLU A 2 -5.78 -7.98 14.12
CA GLU A 2 -5.07 -6.77 13.70
C GLU A 2 -5.82 -6.18 12.50
N TRP A 3 -6.12 -4.89 12.55
CA TRP A 3 -6.89 -4.18 11.50
C TRP A 3 -6.01 -3.77 10.31
N ILE A 4 -4.74 -4.16 10.32
CA ILE A 4 -3.72 -3.81 9.34
C ILE A 4 -2.92 -5.07 9.05
N SER A 5 -2.80 -5.41 7.77
CA SER A 5 -1.93 -6.47 7.28
C SER A 5 -0.90 -5.88 6.32
N PHE A 6 0.33 -6.39 6.37
CA PHE A 6 1.37 -6.06 5.41
C PHE A 6 1.71 -7.31 4.60
N GLU A 7 1.76 -7.15 3.28
CA GLU A 7 2.11 -8.23 2.36
C GLU A 7 3.24 -7.76 1.44
N TYR A 8 4.28 -8.61 1.33
CA TYR A 8 5.27 -8.46 0.28
C TYR A 8 4.77 -9.22 -0.94
N VAL A 9 4.51 -8.52 -2.04
CA VAL A 9 4.10 -9.11 -3.30
C VAL A 9 5.33 -9.38 -4.17
N PRO A 10 5.74 -10.66 -4.37
CA PRO A 10 6.89 -10.98 -5.20
C PRO A 10 6.56 -10.73 -6.68
N SER A 11 7.14 -9.67 -7.23
CA SER A 11 6.83 -9.21 -8.59
C SER A 11 8.09 -9.02 -9.43
N VAL A 12 7.98 -9.31 -10.73
CA VAL A 12 9.00 -8.99 -11.74
C VAL A 12 8.52 -7.77 -12.53
N TYR A 13 9.22 -6.66 -12.38
CA TYR A 13 8.92 -5.42 -13.08
C TYR A 13 9.75 -5.30 -14.36
N PHE A 14 9.09 -5.02 -15.47
CA PHE A 14 9.73 -4.73 -16.75
C PHE A 14 9.71 -3.22 -16.99
N ALA A 15 10.89 -2.64 -17.21
CA ALA A 15 11.02 -1.26 -17.66
C ALA A 15 11.55 -1.26 -19.10
N ALA A 16 10.95 -0.44 -19.97
CA ALA A 16 11.36 -0.33 -21.38
C ALA A 16 12.77 0.26 -21.55
N GLU A 17 13.30 0.91 -20.51
CA GLU A 17 14.65 1.48 -20.46
C GLU A 17 15.45 0.82 -19.33
N ALA A 18 16.66 0.36 -19.63
CA ALA A 18 17.52 -0.41 -18.73
C ALA A 18 18.04 0.38 -17.51
N ASP A 19 18.00 1.72 -17.56
CA ASP A 19 18.62 2.62 -16.58
C ASP A 19 17.63 3.34 -15.65
N LYS A 20 16.35 2.95 -15.63
CA LYS A 20 15.41 3.54 -14.66
C LYS A 20 15.60 2.88 -13.30
N GLU A 21 16.17 3.67 -12.38
CA GLU A 21 16.22 3.41 -10.94
C GLU A 21 14.89 2.81 -10.46
N ARG A 22 14.97 1.66 -9.77
CA ARG A 22 13.78 0.90 -9.35
C ARG A 22 12.91 1.77 -8.44
N CYS A 23 11.64 1.91 -8.79
CA CYS A 23 10.67 2.65 -7.99
C CYS A 23 9.69 1.66 -7.34
N PRO A 24 9.79 1.38 -6.03
CA PRO A 24 8.82 0.54 -5.34
C PRO A 24 7.41 1.13 -5.38
N MET A 25 6.42 0.24 -5.28
CA MET A 25 5.01 0.57 -5.18
C MET A 25 4.44 0.04 -3.86
N VAL A 26 3.65 0.87 -3.18
CA VAL A 26 2.88 0.51 -1.99
C VAL A 26 1.40 0.68 -2.33
N GLU A 27 0.67 -0.43 -2.32
CA GLU A 27 -0.79 -0.43 -2.49
C GLU A 27 -1.47 -0.53 -1.12
N ILE A 28 -2.38 0.40 -0.84
CA ILE A 28 -3.12 0.47 0.43
C ILE A 28 -4.60 0.26 0.12
N TYR A 29 -5.09 -0.93 0.44
CA TYR A 29 -6.51 -1.28 0.35
C TYR A 29 -7.20 -0.96 1.66
N TRP A 30 -8.23 -0.12 1.60
CA TRP A 30 -8.96 0.29 2.81
C TRP A 30 -10.40 0.68 2.51
N PHE A 31 -11.22 0.92 3.52
CA PHE A 31 -12.49 1.63 3.30
C PHE A 31 -12.23 3.13 3.18
N LYS A 32 -12.92 3.77 2.23
CA LYS A 32 -12.80 5.21 1.96
C LYS A 32 -12.72 6.05 3.24
N ARG A 33 -11.68 6.89 3.33
CA ARG A 33 -11.45 7.84 4.43
C ARG A 33 -11.36 9.28 3.88
N PRO A 34 -11.37 10.30 4.76
CA PRO A 34 -11.06 11.67 4.38
C PRO A 34 -9.68 11.81 3.71
N VAL A 35 -9.56 12.80 2.82
CA VAL A 35 -8.35 13.04 2.02
C VAL A 35 -7.16 13.42 2.89
N GLU A 36 -7.38 14.09 4.02
CA GLU A 36 -6.33 14.48 4.96
C GLU A 36 -5.63 13.25 5.56
N LEU A 37 -6.39 12.17 5.79
CA LEU A 37 -5.83 10.89 6.25
C LEU A 37 -5.03 10.20 5.14
N MET A 38 -5.47 10.28 3.88
CA MET A 38 -4.73 9.73 2.74
C MET A 38 -3.34 10.40 2.62
N GLN A 39 -3.30 11.73 2.72
CA GLN A 39 -2.06 12.50 2.67
C GLN A 39 -1.14 12.16 3.85
N LYS A 40 -1.69 12.07 5.06
CA LYS A 40 -0.93 11.72 6.26
C LYS A 40 -0.30 10.34 6.15
N ILE A 41 -1.06 9.34 5.71
CA ILE A 41 -0.54 7.97 5.51
C ILE A 41 0.54 7.95 4.44
N SER A 42 0.34 8.68 3.33
CA SER A 42 1.36 8.79 2.28
C SER A 42 2.66 9.42 2.79
N SER A 43 2.59 10.43 3.67
CA SER A 43 3.76 11.02 4.34
C SER A 43 4.50 9.99 5.18
N ILE A 44 3.78 9.23 6.01
CA ILE A 44 4.37 8.20 6.89
C ILE A 44 5.16 7.18 6.06
N PHE A 45 4.55 6.61 5.02
CA PHE A 45 5.26 5.65 4.16
C PHE A 45 6.46 6.27 3.45
N SER A 46 6.33 7.51 2.97
CA SER A 46 7.44 8.21 2.30
C SER A 46 8.62 8.45 3.25
N GLU A 47 8.34 8.86 4.48
CA GLU A 47 9.36 9.10 5.52
C GLU A 47 10.06 7.80 5.93
N GLU A 48 9.31 6.73 6.21
CA GLU A 48 9.89 5.46 6.64
C GLU A 48 10.70 4.77 5.52
N LEU A 49 10.24 4.86 4.26
CA LEU A 49 10.99 4.34 3.12
C LEU A 49 12.27 5.14 2.85
N SER A 50 12.21 6.46 3.01
CA SER A 50 13.40 7.33 2.91
C SER A 50 14.47 6.96 3.94
N ARG A 51 14.08 6.63 5.18
CA ARG A 51 15.01 6.19 6.24
C ARG A 51 15.78 4.92 5.90
N VAL A 52 15.27 4.08 5.01
CA VAL A 52 15.94 2.86 4.54
C VAL A 52 16.61 3.03 3.18
N GLY A 53 16.76 4.26 2.70
CA GLY A 53 17.48 4.58 1.46
C GLY A 53 16.64 4.50 0.18
N ILE A 54 15.31 4.39 0.30
CA ILE A 54 14.40 4.43 -0.84
C ILE A 54 14.02 5.89 -1.11
N ASN A 55 14.57 6.45 -2.19
CA ASN A 55 14.41 7.88 -2.51
C ASN A 55 13.18 8.18 -3.37
N ARG A 56 12.50 7.15 -3.88
CA ARG A 56 11.32 7.26 -4.76
C ARG A 56 10.36 6.14 -4.43
N VAL A 57 9.06 6.43 -4.36
CA VAL A 57 8.01 5.45 -4.13
C VAL A 57 6.72 5.90 -4.82
N ILE A 58 5.96 4.95 -5.35
CA ILE A 58 4.57 5.15 -5.77
C ILE A 58 3.68 4.65 -4.62
N ILE A 59 2.83 5.52 -4.07
CA ILE A 59 1.86 5.15 -3.04
C ILE A 59 0.47 5.24 -3.68
N GLN A 60 -0.20 4.10 -3.80
CA GLN A 60 -1.53 4.00 -4.37
C GLN A 60 -2.53 3.60 -3.29
N ILE A 61 -3.50 4.47 -3.02
CA ILE A 61 -4.58 4.20 -2.07
C ILE A 61 -5.82 3.79 -2.86
N ILE A 62 -6.35 2.61 -2.55
CA ILE A 62 -7.46 1.97 -3.27
C ILE A 62 -8.64 1.83 -2.30
N ASP A 63 -9.70 2.59 -2.57
CA ASP A 63 -10.95 2.50 -1.82
C ASP A 63 -11.67 1.18 -2.14
N THR A 64 -11.91 0.38 -1.11
CA THR A 64 -12.72 -0.83 -1.13
C THR A 64 -14.15 -0.51 -0.70
N LEU A 65 -15.11 -1.25 -1.26
CA LEU A 65 -16.52 -1.14 -0.92
C LEU A 65 -16.81 -2.00 0.31
N ARG A 66 -17.41 -1.39 1.34
CA ARG A 66 -17.71 -2.08 2.61
C ARG A 66 -18.69 -3.22 2.41
N GLU A 67 -19.62 -3.06 1.46
CA GLU A 67 -20.66 -4.03 1.12
C GLU A 67 -20.08 -5.30 0.49
N ASN A 68 -18.86 -5.24 -0.05
CA ASN A 68 -18.18 -6.34 -0.71
C ASN A 68 -17.01 -6.91 0.12
N TYR A 69 -16.84 -6.46 1.36
CA TYR A 69 -15.81 -6.99 2.27
C TYR A 69 -16.43 -8.06 3.18
N PHE A 70 -15.89 -9.27 3.12
CA PHE A 70 -16.35 -10.42 3.91
C PHE A 70 -15.25 -10.86 4.87
N ASP A 71 -15.52 -10.76 6.18
CA ASP A 71 -14.64 -11.35 7.19
C ASP A 71 -14.95 -12.85 7.33
N LEU A 72 -14.15 -13.67 6.65
CA LEU A 72 -14.29 -15.12 6.68
C LEU A 72 -13.81 -15.74 8.00
N THR A 73 -13.10 -14.99 8.84
CA THR A 73 -12.66 -15.47 10.16
C THR A 73 -13.75 -15.37 11.22
N TYR A 74 -14.78 -14.56 10.98
CA TYR A 74 -15.92 -14.38 11.89
C TYR A 74 -16.82 -15.65 12.01
N GLY A 75 -16.73 -16.58 11.04
CA GLY A 75 -17.53 -17.81 11.00
C GLY A 75 -16.75 -19.11 11.27
N ALA A 76 -15.42 -19.04 11.39
CA ALA A 76 -14.58 -20.19 11.71
C ALA A 76 -14.62 -20.47 13.22
N LYS A 77 -15.65 -21.19 13.68
CA LYS A 77 -15.64 -21.91 14.94
C LYS A 77 -15.20 -23.35 14.74
#